data_AF-A0A953PIK1-F1
#
_entry.id   AF-A0A953PIK1-F1
#
_cell.length_a   1.000
_cell.length_b   1.000
_cell.length_c   1.000
_cell.angle_alpha   90.00
_cell.angle_beta   90.00
_cell.angle_gamma   90.00
#
_symmetry.space_group_name_H-M   'P 1'
#
loop_
_entity.id
_entity.type
_entity.pdbx_description
1 polymer ?
#
loop_
_entity_poly.entity_id
_entity_poly.type
_entity_poly.pdbx_seq_one_letter_code
_entity_poly.pdbx_strand_id
1 'polypeptide(L)' 'MALSESKSLLLLKPRGFCAGVVRAIDIVRIALEAFGRPIYVRKEIVHNRFV' A
#
# COMPACT_ATOMS: atom_id res chain seq x y z
N MET A 1 -38.77 16.41 -16.23
CA MET A 1 -38.40 15.11 -15.62
C MET A 1 -36.92 14.90 -15.91
N ALA A 2 -36.05 15.29 -15.00
CA ALA A 2 -34.60 15.19 -15.21
C ALA A 2 -34.21 13.71 -15.17
N LEU A 3 -33.68 13.19 -16.28
CA LEU A 3 -33.06 11.88 -16.35
C LEU A 3 -31.82 11.92 -15.44
N SER A 4 -31.86 11.22 -14.31
CA SER A 4 -30.67 11.01 -13.50
C SER A 4 -29.70 10.14 -14.29
N GLU A 5 -28.69 10.73 -14.91
CA GLU A 5 -27.59 9.98 -15.51
C GLU A 5 -26.94 9.09 -14.44
N SER A 6 -26.99 7.77 -14.65
CA SER A 6 -26.25 6.83 -13.82
C SER A 6 -24.75 7.03 -14.06
N LYS A 7 -24.07 7.69 -13.12
CA LYS A 7 -22.61 7.83 -13.18
C LYS A 7 -21.97 6.44 -13.05
N SER A 8 -21.17 6.07 -14.05
CA SER A 8 -20.41 4.82 -14.04
C SER A 8 -18.97 5.06 -13.60
N LEU A 9 -18.45 4.17 -12.74
CA LEU A 9 -17.06 4.19 -12.29
C LEU A 9 -16.36 2.94 -12.82
N LEU A 10 -15.27 3.15 -13.56
CA LEU A 10 -14.45 2.07 -14.09
C LEU A 10 -13.20 1.89 -13.25
N LEU A 11 -13.03 0.69 -12.69
CA LEU A 11 -11.86 0.34 -11.89
C LEU A 11 -10.89 -0.49 -12.72
N LEU A 12 -9.75 0.12 -13.05
CA LEU A 12 -8.69 -0.53 -13.83
C LEU A 12 -8.01 -1.66 -13.03
N LYS A 13 -7.46 -2.64 -13.77
CA LYS A 13 -6.65 -3.74 -13.26
C LYS A 13 -5.40 -3.94 -14.16
N PRO A 14 -4.23 -4.25 -13.59
CA PRO A 14 -3.94 -4.34 -12.15
C PRO A 14 -3.86 -2.95 -11.49
N ARG A 15 -4.17 -2.87 -10.19
CA ARG A 15 -4.04 -1.65 -9.40
C ARG A 15 -3.56 -2.00 -7.99
N GLY A 16 -2.89 -1.06 -7.34
CA GLY A 16 -2.38 -1.24 -5.97
C GLY A 16 -0.90 -1.62 -5.96
N PHE A 17 -0.53 -2.51 -5.04
CA PHE A 17 0.87 -2.82 -4.74
C PHE A 17 1.47 -3.83 -5.73
N CYS A 18 2.71 -3.58 -6.13
CA CYS A 18 3.51 -4.57 -6.84
C CYS A 18 4.18 -5.53 -5.84
N ALA A 19 4.70 -6.65 -6.34
CA ALA A 19 5.39 -7.64 -5.52
C ALA A 19 6.54 -7.03 -4.69
N GLY A 20 7.25 -6.04 -5.24
CA GLY A 20 8.33 -5.33 -4.53
C GLY A 20 7.84 -4.53 -3.33
N VAL A 21 6.73 -3.80 -3.48
CA VAL A 21 6.11 -3.02 -2.39
C VAL A 21 5.64 -3.94 -1.27
N VAL A 22 4.94 -5.03 -1.61
CA VAL A 22 4.46 -6.01 -0.63
C VAL A 22 5.65 -6.60 0.16
N ARG A 23 6.67 -7.06 -0.56
CA ARG A 23 7.88 -7.63 0.06
C ARG A 23 8.61 -6.63 0.96
N ALA A 24 8.71 -5.37 0.56
CA ALA A 24 9.37 -4.34 1.35
C ALA A 24 8.67 -4.10 2.70
N ILE A 25 7.34 -4.05 2.69
CA ILE A 25 6.51 -3.91 3.90
C ILE A 25 6.65 -5.16 4.79
N ASP A 26 6.56 -6.36 4.19
CA ASP A 26 6.66 -7.61 4.94
C ASP A 26 8.01 -7.78 5.64
N ILE A 27 9.11 -7.34 5.03
CA ILE A 27 10.44 -7.39 5.66
C ILE A 27 10.48 -6.55 6.95
N VAL A 28 9.90 -5.36 6.94
CA VAL A 28 9.84 -4.52 8.15
C VAL A 28 8.99 -5.18 9.22
N ARG A 29 7.86 -5.80 8.86
CA ARG A 29 7.02 -6.56 9.80
C ARG A 29 7.78 -7.75 10.41
N ILE A 30 8.44 -8.56 9.58
CA ILE A 30 9.25 -9.70 10.03
C ILE A 30 10.38 -9.24 10.95
N ALA A 31 11.05 -8.13 10.63
CA ALA A 31 12.09 -7.58 11.48
C ALA A 31 11.56 -7.12 12.84
N LEU A 32 10.37 -6.49 12.87
CA LEU A 32 9.71 -6.10 14.12
C LEU A 32 9.32 -7.31 14.96
N GLU A 33 8.82 -8.39 14.34
CA GLU A 33 8.48 -9.64 15.04
C GLU A 33 9.72 -10.36 15.59
N ALA A 34 10.80 -10.41 14.81
CA ALA A 34 12.01 -11.14 15.18
C ALA A 34 12.88 -10.39 16.20
N PHE A 35 12.96 -9.06 16.13
CA PHE A 35 13.92 -8.27 16.91
C PHE A 35 13.26 -7.27 17.86
N GLY A 36 11.94 -7.10 17.82
CA GLY A 36 11.24 -6.09 18.60
C GLY A 36 11.50 -4.66 18.10
N ARG A 37 11.09 -3.67 18.90
CA ARG A 37 11.26 -2.24 18.58
C ARG A 37 12.49 -1.66 19.30
N PRO A 38 13.22 -0.69 18.73
CA PRO A 38 12.97 -0.03 17.43
C PRO A 38 13.66 -0.71 16.24
N ILE A 39 12.98 -0.70 15.08
CA ILE A 39 13.57 -1.01 13.77
C ILE A 39 13.75 0.30 13.00
N TYR A 40 14.97 0.54 12.51
CA TYR A 40 15.29 1.72 11.71
C TYR A 40 15.25 1.40 10.22
N VAL A 41 14.56 2.24 9.45
CA VAL A 41 14.52 2.16 7.98
C VAL A 41 15.22 3.39 7.41
N ARG A 42 16.14 3.18 6.47
CA ARG A 42 16.81 4.28 5.78
C ARG A 42 15.86 4.86 4.71
N LYS A 43 15.34 6.07 4.97
CA LYS A 43 14.27 6.74 4.19
C LYS A 43 12.93 6.02 4.34
N GLU A 44 11.90 6.52 3.65
CA GLU A 44 10.61 5.85 3.56
C GLU A 44 10.76 4.49 2.84
N ILE A 45 10.20 3.43 3.41
CA ILE A 45 10.23 2.09 2.79
C ILE A 45 9.45 2.06 1.47
N VAL A 46 8.34 2.80 1.42
CA VAL A 46 7.55 3.09 0.22
C VAL A 46 7.01 4.52 0.32
N HIS A 47 6.84 5.19 -0.82
CA HIS A 47 6.30 6.55 -0.87
C HIS A 47 4.78 6.55 -0.76
N ASN A 48 4.27 6.22 0.42
CA ASN A 48 2.86 6.28 0.75
C ASN A 48 2.71 6.71 2.20
N ARG A 49 1.97 7.80 2.45
CA ARG A 49 1.80 8.37 3.79
C ARG A 49 1.05 7.47 4.77
N PHE A 50 0.29 6.50 4.26
CA PHE A 50 -0.52 5.59 5.07
C PHE A 50 0.15 4.24 5.31
N VAL A 51 1.31 3.99 4.71
CA VAL A 51 2.04 2.71 4.78
C VAL A 51 3.26 2.86 5.67
#